data_AF-A0A8J7VU59-F1
#
_entry.id   AF-A0A8J7VU59-F1
#
_cell.length_a   1.000
_cell.length_b   1.000
_cell.length_c   1.000
_cell.angle_alpha   90.00
_cell.angle_beta   90.00
_cell.angle_gamma   90.00
#
_symmetry.space_group_name_H-M   'P 1'
#
loop_
_entity.id
_entity.type
_entity.pdbx_description
1 polymer ?
#
loop_
_entity_poly.entity_id
_entity_poly.type
_entity_poly.pdbx_seq_one_letter_code
_entity_poly.pdbx_strand_id
1 'polypeptide(L)'
;MEVALALYRRPTLVPLARAQALPAGVEELLAIASGAARASATAADGVPPDQLRDAAKFFIQQILFAPGGDAWRTLGVEAGAAFARVRSNYLALMRWLHPDRHQPGAWDAVYVARVNAAWNQLRQQARRSTPEASVGAGEPVLALREM
;
A
#
# COMPACT_ATOMS: atom_id res chain seq x y z
N MET A 1 13.58 -7.91 1.25
CA MET A 1 13.34 -9.24 1.88
C MET A 1 13.82 -9.39 3.34
N GLU A 2 15.06 -9.04 3.67
CA GLU A 2 15.70 -9.36 4.98
C GLU A 2 14.86 -9.01 6.23
N VAL A 3 14.30 -7.80 6.31
CA VAL A 3 13.48 -7.35 7.45
C VAL A 3 12.25 -8.24 7.64
N ALA A 4 11.61 -8.69 6.55
CA ALA A 4 10.45 -9.58 6.63
C ALA A 4 10.84 -10.94 7.25
N LEU A 5 11.99 -11.50 6.85
CA LEU A 5 12.52 -12.73 7.43
C LEU A 5 12.91 -12.57 8.91
N ALA A 6 13.56 -11.46 9.26
CA ALA A 6 13.94 -11.18 10.64
C ALA A 6 12.70 -11.12 11.56
N LEU A 7 11.64 -10.43 11.11
CA LEU A 7 10.38 -10.33 11.84
C LEU A 7 9.63 -11.67 11.92
N TYR A 8 9.64 -12.45 10.84
CA TYR A 8 9.03 -13.78 10.81
C TYR A 8 9.72 -14.74 11.78
N ARG A 9 11.06 -14.72 11.84
CA ARG A 9 11.85 -15.53 12.78
C ARG A 9 11.79 -15.03 14.22
N ARG A 10 11.61 -13.72 14.41
CA ARG A 10 11.58 -13.05 15.73
C ARG A 10 10.38 -12.10 15.83
N PRO A 11 9.16 -12.62 16.03
CA PRO A 11 7.95 -11.80 16.14
C PRO A 11 7.99 -10.74 17.25
N THR A 12 8.84 -10.93 18.28
CA THR A 12 9.05 -9.96 19.35
C THR A 12 9.61 -8.62 18.88
N LEU A 13 10.16 -8.55 17.66
CA LEU A 13 10.67 -7.31 17.05
C LEU A 13 9.57 -6.48 16.35
N VAL A 14 8.35 -7.02 16.17
CA VAL A 14 7.26 -6.34 15.46
C VAL A 14 6.90 -4.97 16.06
N PRO A 15 6.75 -4.80 17.39
CA PRO A 15 6.43 -3.50 17.96
C PRO A 15 7.50 -2.44 17.64
N LEU A 16 8.78 -2.83 17.69
CA LEU A 16 9.89 -1.96 17.34
C LEU A 16 9.85 -1.57 15.86
N ALA A 17 9.64 -2.54 14.96
CA ALA A 17 9.57 -2.29 13.52
C ALA A 17 8.34 -1.43 13.12
N ARG A 18 7.25 -1.48 13.88
CA ARG A 18 6.08 -0.61 13.69
C ARG A 18 6.38 0.86 13.93
N ALA A 19 7.24 1.15 14.91
CA ALA A 19 7.64 2.52 15.25
C ALA A 19 8.63 3.13 14.25
N GLN A 20 9.21 2.32 13.37
CA GLN A 20 10.19 2.77 12.38
C GLN A 20 9.55 3.10 11.04
N ALA A 21 10.26 3.89 10.22
CA ALA A 21 9.90 4.12 8.82
C ALA A 21 9.81 2.78 8.05
N LEU A 22 9.02 2.77 6.97
CA LEU A 22 8.95 1.59 6.13
C LEU A 22 10.31 1.32 5.47
N PRO A 23 10.80 0.07 5.50
CA PRO A 23 12.01 -0.29 4.79
C PRO A 23 11.80 -0.16 3.27
N ALA A 24 12.88 0.02 2.53
CA ALA A 24 12.84 -0.05 1.07
C ALA A 24 12.44 -1.47 0.59
N GLY A 25 11.90 -1.56 -0.63
CA GLY A 25 11.58 -2.84 -1.27
C GLY A 25 10.26 -3.49 -0.81
N VAL A 26 9.29 -2.70 -0.34
CA VAL A 26 7.95 -3.21 0.01
C VAL A 26 7.26 -3.80 -1.22
N GLU A 27 7.50 -3.27 -2.41
CA GLU A 27 6.93 -3.77 -3.67
C GLU A 27 7.38 -5.19 -3.99
N GLU A 28 8.64 -5.51 -3.69
CA GLU A 28 9.16 -6.88 -3.81
C GLU A 28 8.38 -7.81 -2.88
N LEU A 29 8.15 -7.40 -1.62
CA LEU A 29 7.37 -8.17 -0.66
C LEU A 29 5.92 -8.37 -1.13
N LEU A 30 5.29 -7.34 -1.68
CA LEU A 30 3.94 -7.43 -2.26
C LEU A 30 3.90 -8.38 -3.47
N ALA A 31 4.91 -8.31 -4.35
CA ALA A 31 5.00 -9.18 -5.51
C ALA A 31 5.21 -10.65 -5.10
N ILE A 32 6.05 -10.91 -4.10
CA ILE A 32 6.29 -12.26 -3.56
C ILE A 32 5.04 -12.81 -2.86
N ALA A 33 4.39 -12.01 -2.00
CA ALA A 33 3.18 -12.42 -1.28
C ALA A 33 2.03 -12.73 -2.24
N SER A 34 1.88 -11.96 -3.32
CA SER A 34 0.87 -12.16 -4.36
C SER A 34 1.24 -13.25 -5.39
N GLY A 35 2.44 -13.83 -5.32
CA GLY A 35 2.95 -14.78 -6.30
C GLY A 35 3.28 -14.19 -7.67
N ALA A 36 3.25 -12.85 -7.82
CA ALA A 36 3.62 -12.15 -9.05
C ALA A 36 5.14 -12.13 -9.28
N ALA A 37 5.93 -12.31 -8.24
CA ALA A 37 7.37 -12.55 -8.32
C ALA A 37 7.72 -13.88 -7.66
N ARG A 38 8.67 -14.60 -8.25
CA ARG A 38 9.24 -15.78 -7.60
C ARG A 38 10.16 -15.30 -6.49
N ALA A 39 9.98 -15.81 -5.29
CA ALA A 39 10.92 -15.57 -4.21
C ALA A 39 12.27 -16.20 -4.62
N SER A 40 13.27 -15.37 -4.88
CA SER A 40 14.59 -15.89 -5.25
C SER A 40 15.31 -16.37 -4.01
N ALA A 41 15.77 -17.63 -4.02
CA ALA A 41 16.60 -18.18 -2.96
C ALA A 41 17.95 -17.43 -2.82
N THR A 42 18.36 -16.68 -3.84
CA THR A 42 19.59 -15.87 -3.82
C THR A 42 19.49 -14.61 -2.98
N ALA A 43 18.27 -14.15 -2.62
CA ALA A 43 18.09 -12.95 -1.80
C ALA A 43 18.27 -13.22 -0.30
N ALA A 44 18.26 -14.49 0.10
CA ALA A 44 18.48 -14.94 1.47
C ALA A 44 18.99 -16.39 1.40
N ASP A 45 20.31 -16.54 1.30
CA ASP A 45 21.00 -17.82 1.10
C ASP A 45 20.35 -18.96 1.90
N GLY A 46 19.88 -20.00 1.18
CA GLY A 46 19.34 -21.22 1.78
C GLY A 46 17.91 -21.14 2.34
N VAL A 47 17.20 -20.02 2.19
CA VAL A 47 15.81 -19.92 2.65
C VAL A 47 14.84 -20.50 1.61
N PRO A 48 13.94 -21.43 2.00
CA PRO A 48 12.99 -22.02 1.07
C PRO A 48 11.98 -20.97 0.55
N PRO A 49 11.58 -21.03 -0.73
CA PRO A 49 10.67 -20.05 -1.34
C PRO A 49 9.34 -19.86 -0.61
N ASP A 50 8.81 -20.93 0.01
CA ASP A 50 7.57 -20.85 0.77
C ASP A 50 7.74 -20.06 2.07
N GLN A 51 8.88 -20.20 2.75
CA GLN A 51 9.19 -19.39 3.93
C GLN A 51 9.39 -17.92 3.56
N LEU A 52 9.97 -17.61 2.40
CA LEU A 52 10.04 -16.23 1.89
C LEU A 52 8.63 -15.65 1.65
N ARG A 53 7.73 -16.46 1.09
CA ARG A 53 6.33 -16.06 0.86
C ARG A 53 5.60 -15.82 2.18
N ASP A 54 5.78 -16.69 3.17
CA ASP A 54 5.13 -16.55 4.47
C ASP A 54 5.70 -15.39 5.27
N ALA A 55 7.01 -15.13 5.18
CA ALA A 55 7.63 -13.94 5.75
C ALA A 55 7.09 -12.65 5.12
N ALA A 56 6.90 -12.62 3.80
CA ALA A 56 6.31 -11.48 3.11
C ALA A 56 4.85 -11.23 3.53
N LYS A 57 4.03 -12.29 3.61
CA LYS A 57 2.64 -12.20 4.12
C LYS A 57 2.61 -11.69 5.57
N PHE A 58 3.47 -12.25 6.42
CA PHE A 58 3.58 -11.86 7.83
C PHE A 58 3.97 -10.38 7.96
N PHE A 59 4.94 -9.92 7.16
CA PHE A 59 5.29 -8.50 7.12
C PHE A 59 4.09 -7.63 6.76
N ILE A 60 3.34 -7.97 5.70
CA ILE A 60 2.18 -7.18 5.28
C ILE A 60 1.14 -7.10 6.40
N GLN A 61 0.80 -8.23 7.01
CA GLN A 61 -0.17 -8.30 8.10
C GLN A 61 0.29 -7.55 9.35
N GLN A 62 1.55 -7.72 9.75
CA GLN A 62 2.04 -7.19 11.02
C GLN A 62 2.52 -5.75 10.93
N ILE A 63 3.03 -5.30 9.77
CA ILE A 63 3.67 -3.99 9.60
C ILE A 63 2.76 -3.03 8.84
N LEU A 64 2.19 -3.44 7.70
CA LEU A 64 1.33 -2.55 6.89
C LEU A 64 -0.06 -2.46 7.51
N PHE A 65 -0.60 -3.57 7.99
CA PHE A 65 -1.93 -3.65 8.58
C PHE A 65 -1.91 -3.58 10.11
N ALA A 66 -0.89 -2.96 10.69
CA ALA A 66 -0.87 -2.63 12.10
C ALA A 66 -2.05 -1.70 12.44
N PRO A 67 -2.74 -1.90 13.58
CA PRO A 67 -3.70 -0.93 14.09
C PRO A 67 -3.05 0.45 14.26
N GLY A 68 -3.76 1.52 13.88
CA GLY A 68 -3.25 2.89 13.97
C GLY A 68 -2.22 3.28 12.91
N GLY A 69 -1.90 2.40 11.95
CA GLY A 69 -1.08 2.77 10.79
C GLY A 69 -1.79 3.79 9.90
N ASP A 70 -1.04 4.75 9.37
CA ASP A 70 -1.58 5.73 8.43
C ASP A 70 -1.85 5.13 7.02
N ALA A 71 -2.45 5.93 6.15
CA ALA A 71 -2.80 5.50 4.80
C ALA A 71 -1.57 5.17 3.93
N TRP A 72 -0.44 5.85 4.12
CA TRP A 72 0.79 5.59 3.38
C TRP A 72 1.37 4.23 3.79
N ARG A 73 1.46 3.97 5.09
CA ARG A 73 1.92 2.71 5.64
C ARG A 73 1.01 1.55 5.26
N THR A 74 -0.30 1.74 5.31
CA THR A 74 -1.28 0.72 4.89
C THR A 74 -1.07 0.31 3.43
N LEU A 75 -0.70 1.26 2.56
CA LEU A 75 -0.42 1.02 1.14
C LEU A 75 1.05 0.69 0.85
N GLY A 76 1.88 0.51 1.89
CA GLY A 76 3.26 0.10 1.74
C GLY A 76 4.14 1.12 1.00
N VAL A 77 3.87 2.41 1.17
CA VAL A 77 4.61 3.51 0.53
C VAL A 77 5.08 4.52 1.57
N GLU A 78 6.17 5.25 1.30
CA GLU A 78 6.56 6.38 2.14
C GLU A 78 5.59 7.56 2.02
N ALA A 79 5.53 8.40 3.05
CA ALA A 79 4.74 9.63 3.02
C ALA A 79 5.20 10.56 1.89
N GLY A 80 4.26 11.02 1.06
CA GLY A 80 4.55 11.88 -0.08
C GLY A 80 5.00 11.14 -1.35
N ALA A 81 4.97 9.80 -1.36
CA ALA A 81 5.25 9.02 -2.55
C ALA A 81 4.35 9.41 -3.74
N ALA A 82 4.90 9.33 -4.95
CA ALA A 82 4.16 9.63 -6.19
C ALA A 82 2.88 8.78 -6.30
N PHE A 83 1.78 9.40 -6.75
CA PHE A 83 0.47 8.73 -6.82
C PHE A 83 0.47 7.47 -7.72
N ALA A 84 1.33 7.41 -8.74
CA ALA A 84 1.53 6.21 -9.55
C ALA A 84 2.01 5.01 -8.72
N ARG A 85 2.91 5.24 -7.75
CA ARG A 85 3.42 4.22 -6.82
C ARG A 85 2.33 3.76 -5.85
N VAL A 86 1.56 4.71 -5.30
CA VAL A 86 0.37 4.44 -4.49
C VAL A 86 -0.61 3.51 -5.22
N ARG A 87 -0.91 3.83 -6.49
CA ARG A 87 -1.80 3.02 -7.34
C ARG A 87 -1.25 1.62 -7.59
N SER A 88 0.04 1.51 -7.89
CA SER A 88 0.69 0.21 -8.13
C SER A 88 0.56 -0.71 -6.91
N ASN A 89 0.87 -0.20 -5.72
CA ASN A 89 0.81 -0.99 -4.49
C ASN A 89 -0.63 -1.34 -4.10
N TYR A 90 -1.57 -0.41 -4.27
CA TYR A 90 -2.99 -0.69 -4.09
C TYR A 90 -3.45 -1.88 -4.93
N LEU A 91 -3.12 -1.89 -6.23
CA LEU A 91 -3.49 -2.99 -7.13
C LEU A 91 -2.81 -4.31 -6.73
N ALA A 92 -1.55 -4.26 -6.28
CA ALA A 92 -0.85 -5.44 -5.77
C ALA A 92 -1.51 -6.02 -4.51
N LEU A 93 -1.89 -5.16 -3.56
CA LEU A 93 -2.58 -5.55 -2.33
C LEU A 93 -3.96 -6.14 -2.61
N MET A 94 -4.74 -5.55 -3.52
CA MET A 94 -6.04 -6.10 -3.91
C MET A 94 -5.94 -7.45 -4.61
N ARG A 95 -4.92 -7.64 -5.46
CA ARG A 95 -4.64 -8.96 -6.08
C ARG A 95 -4.23 -10.01 -5.05
N TRP A 96 -3.51 -9.60 -4.00
CA TRP A 96 -3.12 -10.50 -2.93
C TRP A 96 -4.29 -10.88 -2.01
N LEU A 97 -5.14 -9.91 -1.67
CA LEU A 97 -6.33 -10.09 -0.82
C LEU A 97 -7.52 -10.74 -1.53
N HIS A 98 -7.39 -11.15 -2.80
CA HIS A 98 -8.49 -11.71 -3.56
C HIS A 98 -8.94 -13.08 -3.00
N PRO A 99 -10.25 -13.30 -2.76
CA PRO A 99 -10.77 -14.52 -2.14
C PRO A 99 -10.58 -15.78 -2.98
N ASP A 100 -10.26 -15.66 -4.27
CA ASP A 100 -9.92 -16.83 -5.12
C ASP A 100 -8.57 -17.47 -4.75
N ARG A 101 -7.71 -16.75 -4.02
CA ARG A 101 -6.35 -17.19 -3.68
C ARG A 101 -6.22 -17.75 -2.26
N HIS A 102 -7.28 -17.69 -1.46
CA HIS A 102 -7.34 -18.13 -0.07
C HIS A 102 -8.72 -18.75 0.20
N GLN A 103 -8.88 -19.65 1.17
CA GLN A 103 -10.23 -20.00 1.62
C GLN A 103 -10.90 -18.72 2.15
N PRO A 104 -12.13 -18.37 1.73
CA PRO A 104 -12.80 -17.15 2.18
C PRO A 104 -12.85 -17.10 3.70
N GLY A 105 -12.33 -16.05 4.31
CA GLY A 105 -12.27 -15.86 5.75
C GLY A 105 -12.87 -14.52 6.18
N ALA A 106 -12.94 -14.29 7.49
CA ALA A 106 -13.37 -12.98 8.01
C ALA A 106 -12.24 -11.94 7.95
N TRP A 107 -10.98 -12.38 7.87
CA TRP A 107 -9.80 -11.51 8.00
C TRP A 107 -9.47 -10.76 6.70
N ASP A 108 -9.74 -11.36 5.54
CA ASP A 108 -9.54 -10.73 4.22
C ASP A 108 -10.49 -9.55 4.02
N ALA A 109 -11.77 -9.68 4.40
CA ALA A 109 -12.73 -8.57 4.35
C ALA A 109 -12.27 -7.34 5.17
N VAL A 110 -11.73 -7.56 6.37
CA VAL A 110 -11.20 -6.48 7.24
C VAL A 110 -10.02 -5.77 6.58
N TYR A 111 -9.10 -6.51 5.98
CA TYR A 111 -7.95 -5.93 5.30
C TYR A 111 -8.32 -5.24 3.98
N VAL A 112 -9.26 -5.80 3.22
CA VAL A 112 -9.80 -5.17 2.01
C VAL A 112 -10.41 -3.81 2.33
N ALA A 113 -11.25 -3.74 3.37
CA ALA A 113 -11.86 -2.48 3.81
C ALA A 113 -10.78 -1.44 4.20
N ARG A 114 -9.75 -1.87 4.93
CA ARG A 114 -8.65 -0.99 5.35
C ARG A 114 -7.85 -0.45 4.16
N VAL A 115 -7.50 -1.30 3.21
CA VAL A 115 -6.76 -0.90 2.00
C VAL A 115 -7.58 0.06 1.14
N ASN A 116 -8.88 -0.20 0.98
CA ASN A 116 -9.78 0.70 0.25
C ASN A 116 -9.90 2.07 0.92
N ALA A 117 -10.02 2.12 2.25
CA ALA A 117 -10.06 3.37 3.00
C ALA A 117 -8.77 4.19 2.79
N ALA A 118 -7.61 3.56 2.90
CA ALA A 118 -6.32 4.21 2.66
C ALA A 118 -6.18 4.74 1.22
N TRP A 119 -6.58 3.94 0.23
CA TRP A 119 -6.56 4.35 -1.18
C TRP A 119 -7.43 5.58 -1.44
N ASN A 120 -8.66 5.57 -0.92
CA ASN A 120 -9.59 6.69 -1.07
C ASN A 120 -9.05 7.97 -0.41
N GLN A 121 -8.44 7.86 0.77
CA GLN A 121 -7.82 8.99 1.45
C GLN A 121 -6.70 9.61 0.61
N LEU A 122 -5.73 8.81 0.14
CA LEU A 122 -4.60 9.33 -0.64
C LEU A 122 -5.04 9.85 -2.01
N ARG A 123 -6.03 9.21 -2.65
CA ARG A 123 -6.62 9.69 -3.91
C ARG A 123 -7.28 11.05 -3.76
N GLN A 124 -7.99 11.29 -2.66
CA GLN A 124 -8.59 12.60 -2.38
C GLN A 124 -7.53 13.67 -2.05
N GLN A 125 -6.46 13.29 -1.35
CA GLN A 125 -5.33 14.20 -1.12
C GLN A 125 -4.66 14.61 -2.44
N ALA A 126 -4.34 13.65 -3.32
CA ALA A 126 -3.73 13.92 -4.62
C ALA A 126 -4.59 14.82 -5.52
N ARG A 127 -5.93 14.66 -5.48
CA ARG A 127 -6.87 15.54 -6.18
C ARG A 127 -6.83 16.98 -5.67
N ARG A 128 -6.72 17.19 -4.36
CA ARG A 128 -6.65 18.53 -3.76
C ARG A 128 -5.29 19.21 -3.97
N SER A 129 -4.23 18.41 -4.07
CA SER A 129 -2.87 18.90 -4.36
C SER A 129 -2.62 19.22 -5.82
N THR A 130 -3.54 18.85 -6.72
CA THR A 130 -3.57 19.36 -8.09
C THR A 130 -4.55 20.52 -8.08
N PRO A 131 -4.09 21.79 -8.03
CA PRO A 131 -4.98 22.91 -8.25
C PRO A 131 -5.58 22.67 -9.64
N GLU A 132 -6.88 22.47 -9.70
CA GLU A 132 -7.61 22.69 -10.93
C GLU A 132 -7.33 24.15 -11.29
N ALA A 133 -6.41 24.38 -12.23
CA ALA A 133 -6.28 25.67 -12.86
C ALA A 133 -7.62 25.89 -13.56
N SER A 134 -8.55 26.54 -12.85
CA SER A 134 -9.65 27.26 -13.45
C SER A 134 -9.03 28.36 -14.31
N VAL A 135 -8.61 27.97 -15.52
CA VAL A 135 -8.39 28.87 -16.64
C VAL A 135 -9.74 29.52 -16.89
N GLY A 136 -9.86 30.78 -16.49
CA GLY A 136 -11.10 31.53 -16.52
C GLY A 136 -11.58 31.89 -17.94
N ALA A 137 -12.88 32.13 -18.01
CA ALA A 137 -13.47 33.28 -18.68
C ALA A 137 -14.60 33.73 -17.72
N GLY A 138 -14.63 34.92 -17.14
CA GLY A 138 -14.11 36.17 -17.68
C GLY A 138 -15.04 36.69 -18.78
N GLU A 139 -16.36 36.66 -18.60
CA GLU A 139 -17.22 37.62 -19.31
C GLU A 139 -17.46 38.83 -18.40
N PRO A 140 -16.96 40.02 -18.78
CA PRO A 140 -17.40 41.27 -18.19
C PRO A 140 -18.82 41.62 -18.66
N VAL A 141 -19.58 42.15 -17.71
CA VAL A 141 -20.86 42.85 -17.86
C VAL A 141 -20.89 43.72 -19.14
N LEU A 142 -21.78 43.39 -20.08
CA LEU A 142 -22.34 44.38 -21.00
C LEU A 142 -23.69 44.83 -20.47
N ALA A 143 -23.70 46.08 -20.01
CA ALA A 143 -24.82 46.77 -19.43
C ALA A 143 -26.05 46.73 -20.33
N LEU A 144 -27.19 46.41 -19.72
CA LEU A 144 -28.50 46.78 -20.23
C LEU A 144 -28.53 48.32 -20.37
N ARG A 145 -28.53 48.83 -21.61
CA ARG A 145 -28.93 50.19 -21.94
C ARG A 145 -29.86 50.16 -23.14
N GLU A 146 -31.09 50.61 -22.85
CA GLU A 146 -31.96 51.41 -23.73
C GLU A 146 -32.62 50.68 -24.92
N MET A 147 -33.92 50.36 -24.84
CA MET A 147 -35.06 51.21 -25.24
C MET A 147 -36.38 50.43 -25.07
#